data_AF-A0A2K3MJL0-F1
#
_entry.id   AF-A0A2K3MJL0-F1
#
_cell.length_a   1.000
_cell.length_b   1.000
_cell.length_c   1.000
_cell.angle_alpha   90.00
_cell.angle_beta   90.00
_cell.angle_gamma   90.00
#
_symmetry.space_group_name_H-M   'P 1'
#
loop_
_entity.id
_entity.type
_entity.pdbx_description
1 polymer ?
#
loop_
_entity_poly.entity_id
_entity_poly.type
_entity_poly.pdbx_seq_one_letter_code
_entity_poly.pdbx_strand_id
1 'polypeptide(L)'
;TLEIRGCLLVTSIGLASISMNCKQLSRLDIKKCYNIDDSGMIPLAHFSQNLRQINLSYSSVTDVGLLSLAGISCLQNFTLLHLQGLSPHGLAAALLACGGLTKAKLHVKLRSLLPELLIRHIEARGCVFEWRDKVFQAELDPKCWKLQLEDLMQ
;
A
#
# COMPACT_ATOMS: atom_id res chain seq x y z
N THR A 1 11.96 9.48 0.18
CA THR A 1 10.69 9.09 0.83
C THR A 1 9.61 10.03 0.37
N LEU A 2 8.40 9.53 0.14
CA LEU A 2 7.21 10.33 -0.12
C LEU A 2 6.07 9.85 0.79
N GLU A 3 5.38 10.78 1.43
CA GLU A 3 4.20 10.50 2.24
C GLU A 3 3.02 11.33 1.72
N ILE A 4 1.91 10.67 1.40
CA ILE A 4 0.67 11.26 0.92
C ILE A 4 -0.45 10.77 1.83
N ARG A 5 -0.93 11.64 2.72
CA ARG A 5 -1.88 11.26 3.77
C ARG A 5 -3.08 12.20 3.80
N GLY A 6 -4.28 11.66 3.55
CA GLY A 6 -5.52 12.43 3.54
C GLY A 6 -5.65 13.39 2.35
N CYS A 7 -4.83 13.25 1.32
CA CYS A 7 -4.85 14.13 0.15
C CYS A 7 -5.91 13.63 -0.84
N LEU A 8 -7.16 14.05 -0.66
CA LEU A 8 -8.30 13.55 -1.43
C LEU A 8 -8.24 13.88 -2.93
N LEU A 9 -7.53 14.95 -3.32
CA LEU A 9 -7.39 15.35 -4.72
C LEU A 9 -6.20 14.68 -5.44
N VAL A 10 -5.33 13.96 -4.72
CA VAL A 10 -4.23 13.24 -5.36
C VAL A 10 -4.77 11.96 -5.98
N THR A 11 -4.49 11.78 -7.27
CA THR A 11 -4.95 10.63 -8.06
C THR A 11 -3.77 9.75 -8.51
N SER A 12 -4.11 8.58 -9.06
CA SER A 12 -3.15 7.69 -9.73
C SER A 12 -2.33 8.36 -10.82
N ILE A 13 -2.87 9.38 -11.50
CA ILE A 13 -2.14 10.15 -12.53
C ILE A 13 -0.97 10.88 -11.88
N GLY A 14 -1.21 11.58 -10.76
CA GLY A 14 -0.14 12.27 -10.03
C GLY A 14 0.92 11.30 -9.50
N LEU A 15 0.49 10.15 -8.99
CA LEU A 15 1.44 9.12 -8.55
C LEU A 15 2.29 8.57 -9.71
N ALA A 16 1.70 8.38 -10.90
CA ALA A 16 2.43 7.97 -12.09
C ALA A 16 3.45 9.03 -12.54
N SER A 17 3.08 10.32 -12.51
CA SER A 17 4.04 11.41 -12.78
C SER A 17 5.21 11.38 -11.81
N ILE A 18 4.95 11.12 -10.53
CA ILE A 18 6.00 10.99 -9.50
C ILE A 18 6.89 9.78 -9.80
N SER A 19 6.34 8.60 -10.06
CA SER A 19 7.16 7.41 -10.33
C SER A 19 8.04 7.57 -11.57
N MET A 20 7.53 8.25 -12.61
CA MET A 20 8.27 8.56 -13.83
C MET A 20 9.46 9.48 -13.60
N ASN A 21 9.40 10.42 -12.64
CA ASN A 21 10.44 11.44 -12.47
C ASN A 21 11.30 11.21 -11.21
N CYS A 22 10.78 10.53 -10.20
CA CYS A 22 11.45 10.31 -8.92
C CYS A 22 12.08 8.91 -8.82
N LYS A 23 13.14 8.65 -9.59
CA LYS A 23 13.79 7.33 -9.68
C LYS A 23 14.46 6.85 -8.39
N GLN A 24 14.74 7.77 -7.47
CA GLN A 24 15.37 7.48 -6.17
C GLN A 24 14.35 7.25 -5.05
N LEU A 25 13.06 7.13 -5.37
CA LEU A 25 12.03 6.86 -4.38
C LEU A 25 12.24 5.49 -3.75
N SER A 26 12.62 5.48 -2.47
CA SER A 26 12.88 4.26 -1.70
C SER A 26 11.78 3.88 -0.72
N ARG A 27 10.92 4.84 -0.36
CA ARG A 27 9.78 4.65 0.56
C ARG A 27 8.59 5.47 0.10
N LEU A 28 7.43 4.84 0.03
CA LEU A 28 6.17 5.46 -0.32
C LEU A 28 5.12 5.13 0.75
N ASP A 29 4.47 6.14 1.31
CA ASP A 29 3.37 5.97 2.26
C ASP A 29 2.12 6.67 1.73
N ILE A 30 1.09 5.89 1.41
CA ILE A 30 -0.21 6.37 0.93
C ILE A 30 -1.26 5.97 1.95
N LYS A 31 -1.93 6.97 2.52
CA LYS A 31 -2.93 6.78 3.57
C LYS A 31 -4.16 7.65 3.31
N LYS A 32 -5.37 7.08 3.24
CA LYS A 32 -6.62 7.83 2.99
C LYS A 32 -6.59 8.65 1.69
N CYS A 33 -6.07 8.05 0.63
CA CYS A 33 -6.08 8.62 -0.72
C CYS A 33 -6.91 7.69 -1.60
N TYR A 34 -8.22 7.81 -1.53
CA TYR A 34 -9.17 6.90 -2.19
C TYR A 34 -9.16 7.02 -3.72
N ASN A 35 -8.66 8.12 -4.26
CA ASN A 35 -8.49 8.33 -5.70
C ASN A 35 -7.18 7.75 -6.26
N ILE A 36 -6.42 7.01 -5.44
CA ILE A 36 -5.29 6.20 -5.87
C ILE A 36 -5.72 4.74 -5.95
N ASP A 37 -5.54 4.15 -7.12
CA ASP A 37 -5.94 2.80 -7.51
C ASP A 37 -4.81 2.06 -8.25
N ASP A 38 -5.13 0.92 -8.84
CA ASP A 38 -4.16 0.06 -9.54
C ASP A 38 -3.45 0.75 -10.71
N SER A 39 -4.09 1.73 -11.36
CA SER A 39 -3.48 2.46 -12.47
C SER A 39 -2.26 3.28 -12.04
N GLY A 40 -2.18 3.65 -10.76
CA GLY A 40 -1.00 4.29 -10.17
C GLY A 40 0.10 3.30 -9.80
N MET A 41 -0.26 2.05 -9.52
CA MET A 41 0.69 1.00 -9.11
C MET A 41 1.49 0.46 -10.30
N ILE A 42 0.90 0.40 -11.49
CA ILE A 42 1.58 -0.12 -12.70
C ILE A 42 2.80 0.74 -13.08
N PRO A 43 2.70 2.07 -13.24
CA PRO A 43 3.87 2.90 -13.49
C PRO A 43 4.84 2.92 -12.32
N LEU A 44 4.34 2.86 -11.08
CA LEU A 44 5.19 2.78 -9.89
C LEU A 44 6.07 1.52 -9.94
N ALA A 45 5.49 0.37 -10.25
CA ALA A 45 6.19 -0.89 -10.41
C ALA A 45 7.21 -0.88 -11.54
N HIS A 46 6.93 -0.17 -12.63
CA HIS A 46 7.83 -0.08 -13.76
C HIS A 46 9.01 0.89 -13.52
N PHE A 47 8.74 2.05 -12.93
CA PHE A 47 9.72 3.14 -12.87
C PHE A 47 10.45 3.30 -11.54
N SER A 48 9.90 2.78 -10.43
CA SER A 48 10.47 2.95 -9.08
C SER A 48 11.22 1.71 -8.61
N GLN A 49 12.22 1.28 -9.38
CA GLN A 49 13.04 0.09 -9.09
C GLN A 49 13.91 0.17 -7.83
N ASN A 50 13.94 1.32 -7.16
CA ASN A 50 14.60 1.53 -5.87
C ASN A 50 13.64 1.48 -4.67
N LEU A 51 12.34 1.24 -4.91
CA LEU A 51 11.32 1.26 -3.87
C LEU A 51 11.45 0.03 -2.97
N ARG A 52 11.83 0.26 -1.71
CA ARG A 52 12.03 -0.80 -0.71
C ARG A 52 10.86 -0.96 0.23
N GLN A 53 10.10 0.11 0.46
CA GLN A 53 9.01 0.10 1.43
C GLN A 53 7.78 0.80 0.84
N ILE A 54 6.64 0.14 0.95
CA ILE A 54 5.37 0.74 0.59
C ILE A 54 4.33 0.51 1.70
N ASN A 55 3.61 1.57 2.02
CA ASN A 55 2.40 1.52 2.82
C ASN A 55 1.22 1.96 1.96
N LEU A 56 0.22 1.10 1.86
CA LEU A 56 -1.07 1.38 1.23
C LEU A 56 -2.14 1.13 2.28
N SER A 57 -2.78 2.21 2.72
CA SER A 57 -3.91 2.10 3.64
C SER A 57 -5.05 3.03 3.22
N TYR A 58 -6.29 2.53 3.21
CA TYR A 58 -7.45 3.31 2.76
C TYR A 58 -7.23 3.95 1.38
N SER A 59 -6.85 3.12 0.41
CA SER A 59 -6.80 3.45 -1.01
C SER A 59 -7.64 2.44 -1.79
N SER A 60 -7.85 2.69 -3.08
CA SER A 60 -8.64 1.84 -3.97
C SER A 60 -7.78 0.82 -4.73
N VAL A 61 -6.60 0.50 -4.19
CA VAL A 61 -5.70 -0.52 -4.76
C VAL A 61 -6.26 -1.91 -4.48
N THR A 62 -6.24 -2.77 -5.50
CA THR A 62 -6.77 -4.13 -5.49
C THR A 62 -5.64 -5.15 -5.66
N ASP A 63 -6.02 -6.42 -5.84
CA ASP A 63 -5.14 -7.52 -6.19
C ASP A 63 -4.26 -7.20 -7.43
N VAL A 64 -4.81 -6.50 -8.43
CA VAL A 64 -4.11 -6.18 -9.68
C VAL A 64 -2.93 -5.24 -9.44
N GLY A 65 -3.16 -4.17 -8.68
CA GLY A 65 -2.11 -3.23 -8.33
C GLY A 65 -1.06 -3.87 -7.43
N LEU A 66 -1.47 -4.70 -6.47
CA LEU A 66 -0.54 -5.40 -5.59
C LEU A 66 0.34 -6.40 -6.34
N LEU A 67 -0.22 -7.17 -7.29
CA LEU A 67 0.54 -8.05 -8.17
C LEU A 67 1.51 -7.26 -9.06
N SER A 68 1.11 -6.09 -9.54
CA SER A 68 2.01 -5.21 -10.30
C SER A 68 3.22 -4.82 -9.46
N LEU A 69 3.03 -4.45 -8.19
CA LEU A 69 4.12 -4.10 -7.26
C LEU A 69 5.09 -5.25 -6.99
N ALA A 70 4.65 -6.51 -7.13
CA ALA A 70 5.54 -7.66 -6.99
C ALA A 70 6.65 -7.69 -8.04
N GLY A 71 6.51 -6.94 -9.15
CA GLY A 71 7.56 -6.74 -10.14
C GLY A 71 8.75 -5.91 -9.65
N ILE A 72 8.65 -5.22 -8.52
CA ILE A 72 9.76 -4.44 -7.93
C ILE A 72 10.65 -5.39 -7.13
N SER A 73 11.79 -5.78 -7.71
CA SER A 73 12.67 -6.81 -7.16
C SER A 73 13.30 -6.45 -5.80
N CYS A 74 13.44 -5.17 -5.48
CA CYS A 74 14.05 -4.71 -4.23
C CYS A 74 13.04 -4.38 -3.11
N LEU A 75 11.76 -4.67 -3.32
CA LEU A 75 10.69 -4.38 -2.39
C LEU A 75 10.73 -5.33 -1.20
N GLN A 76 10.87 -4.77 0.00
CA GLN A 76 11.16 -5.51 1.23
C GLN A 76 10.05 -5.40 2.26
N ASN A 77 9.35 -4.26 2.31
CA ASN A 77 8.39 -3.99 3.39
C ASN A 77 7.03 -3.59 2.82
N PHE A 78 6.01 -4.38 3.15
CA PHE A 78 4.61 -4.08 2.90
C PHE A 78 3.89 -3.65 4.18
N THR A 79 3.07 -2.62 4.06
CA THR A 79 2.01 -2.32 5.02
C THR A 79 0.72 -2.17 4.23
N LEU A 80 -0.21 -3.12 4.39
CA LEU A 80 -1.49 -3.15 3.67
C LEU A 80 -2.61 -3.22 4.70
N LEU A 81 -3.34 -2.13 4.87
CA LEU A 81 -4.40 -2.03 5.88
C LEU A 81 -5.65 -1.40 5.26
N HIS A 82 -6.82 -2.03 5.46
CA HIS A 82 -8.10 -1.49 5.00
C HIS A 82 -8.15 -1.20 3.49
N LEU A 83 -7.67 -2.14 2.68
CA LEU A 83 -7.84 -2.16 1.23
C LEU A 83 -9.07 -2.98 0.89
N GLN A 84 -10.15 -2.33 0.47
CA GLN A 84 -11.45 -3.00 0.23
C GLN A 84 -11.40 -3.94 -0.97
N GLY A 85 -10.58 -3.63 -1.98
CA GLY A 85 -10.44 -4.44 -3.18
C GLY A 85 -9.43 -5.60 -3.08
N LEU A 86 -8.86 -5.85 -1.90
CA LEU A 86 -7.85 -6.90 -1.73
C LEU A 86 -8.49 -8.20 -1.26
N SER A 87 -8.41 -9.24 -2.09
CA SER A 87 -8.87 -10.58 -1.75
C SER A 87 -7.76 -11.38 -1.05
N PRO A 88 -8.11 -12.41 -0.24
CA PRO A 88 -7.11 -13.31 0.33
C PRO A 88 -6.26 -14.03 -0.73
N HIS A 89 -6.85 -14.37 -1.87
CA HIS A 89 -6.17 -15.05 -2.97
C HIS A 89 -5.17 -14.12 -3.69
N GLY A 90 -5.57 -12.88 -3.98
CA GLY A 90 -4.68 -11.91 -4.60
C GLY A 90 -3.54 -11.49 -3.67
N LEU A 91 -3.82 -11.31 -2.37
CA LEU A 91 -2.78 -11.11 -1.37
C LEU A 91 -1.80 -12.30 -1.31
N ALA A 92 -2.32 -13.53 -1.29
CA ALA A 92 -1.48 -14.73 -1.29
C ALA A 92 -0.56 -14.78 -2.52
N ALA A 93 -1.12 -14.53 -3.70
CA ALA A 93 -0.38 -14.49 -4.96
C ALA A 93 0.72 -13.41 -4.93
N ALA A 94 0.40 -12.21 -4.45
CA ALA A 94 1.38 -11.14 -4.34
C ALA A 94 2.50 -11.45 -3.34
N LEU A 95 2.17 -12.02 -2.18
CA LEU A 95 3.19 -12.42 -1.19
C LEU A 95 4.13 -13.51 -1.74
N LEU A 96 3.60 -14.46 -2.52
CA LEU A 96 4.42 -15.47 -3.20
C LEU A 96 5.34 -14.84 -4.24
N ALA A 97 4.79 -13.95 -5.08
CA ALA A 97 5.51 -13.27 -6.15
C ALA A 97 6.59 -12.30 -5.63
N CYS A 98 6.39 -11.68 -4.46
CA CYS A 98 7.36 -10.78 -3.85
C CYS A 98 8.54 -11.56 -3.25
N GLY A 99 9.55 -11.87 -4.07
CA GLY A 99 10.76 -12.60 -3.71
C GLY A 99 11.51 -12.05 -2.48
N GLY A 100 11.67 -10.72 -2.43
CA GLY A 100 12.52 -10.01 -1.46
C GLY A 100 11.83 -9.51 -0.19
N LEU A 101 10.58 -9.92 0.07
CA LEU A 101 9.83 -9.42 1.22
C LEU A 101 10.47 -9.88 2.53
N THR A 102 10.82 -8.93 3.40
CA THR A 102 11.34 -9.17 4.75
C THR A 102 10.31 -8.85 5.83
N LYS A 103 9.29 -8.05 5.48
CA LYS A 103 8.27 -7.62 6.43
C LYS A 103 6.92 -7.40 5.76
N ALA A 104 5.88 -8.03 6.29
CA ALA A 104 4.50 -7.84 5.87
C ALA A 104 3.64 -7.40 7.06
N LYS A 105 3.22 -6.13 7.09
CA LYS A 105 2.22 -5.64 8.04
C LYS A 105 0.84 -5.70 7.41
N LEU A 106 -0.05 -6.52 7.95
CA LEU A 106 -1.35 -6.83 7.37
C LEU A 106 -2.45 -6.69 8.42
N HIS A 107 -3.69 -6.50 7.98
CA HIS A 107 -4.84 -6.47 8.88
C HIS A 107 -5.05 -7.84 9.55
N VAL A 108 -5.40 -7.88 10.84
CA VAL A 108 -5.52 -9.14 11.63
C VAL A 108 -6.52 -10.12 11.01
N LYS A 109 -7.60 -9.61 10.40
CA LYS A 109 -8.60 -10.41 9.66
C LYS A 109 -7.99 -11.28 8.54
N LEU A 110 -6.89 -10.85 7.93
CA LEU A 110 -6.25 -11.61 6.85
C LEU A 110 -5.49 -12.83 7.37
N ARG A 111 -5.12 -12.85 8.66
CA ARG A 111 -4.40 -13.97 9.28
C ARG A 111 -5.19 -15.27 9.17
N SER A 112 -6.49 -15.24 9.45
CA SER A 112 -7.36 -16.41 9.39
C SER A 112 -7.80 -16.76 7.97
N LEU A 113 -7.60 -15.86 7.00
CA LEU A 113 -8.00 -16.06 5.60
C LEU A 113 -6.87 -16.62 4.73
N LEU A 114 -5.62 -16.44 5.16
CA LEU A 114 -4.46 -17.01 4.48
C LEU A 114 -4.18 -18.42 5.00
N PRO A 115 -3.85 -19.40 4.13
CA PRO A 115 -3.44 -20.72 4.58
C PRO A 115 -2.21 -20.66 5.49
N GLU A 116 -2.23 -21.36 6.61
CA GLU A 116 -1.11 -21.42 7.56
C GLU A 116 0.20 -21.89 6.89
N LEU A 117 0.11 -22.83 5.95
CA LEU A 117 1.26 -23.31 5.18
C LEU A 117 1.91 -22.20 4.34
N LEU A 118 1.09 -21.29 3.79
CA LEU A 118 1.59 -20.16 3.01
C LEU A 118 2.34 -19.18 3.93
N ILE A 119 1.76 -18.87 5.11
CA ILE A 119 2.40 -17.99 6.09
C ILE A 119 3.77 -18.54 6.49
N ARG A 120 3.81 -19.83 6.88
CA ARG A 120 5.08 -20.51 7.24
C ARG A 120 6.09 -20.54 6.11
N HIS A 121 5.63 -20.76 4.87
CA HIS A 121 6.49 -20.73 3.70
C HIS A 121 7.15 -19.35 3.51
N ILE A 122 6.37 -18.27 3.68
CA ILE A 122 6.88 -16.89 3.56
C ILE A 122 7.80 -16.54 4.74
N GLU A 123 7.48 -16.99 5.96
CA GLU A 123 8.34 -16.82 7.14
C GLU A 123 9.67 -17.56 7.00
N ALA A 124 9.66 -18.78 6.45
CA ALA A 124 10.87 -19.55 6.17
C ALA A 124 11.80 -18.86 5.15
N ARG A 125 11.27 -17.95 4.33
CA ARG A 125 12.05 -17.08 3.42
C ARG A 125 12.63 -15.85 4.13
N GLY A 126 12.39 -15.69 5.43
CA GLY A 126 12.89 -14.58 6.25
C GLY A 126 11.92 -13.39 6.37
N CYS A 127 10.66 -13.54 5.95
CA CYS A 127 9.66 -12.49 6.08
C CYS A 127 8.96 -12.53 7.45
N VAL A 128 8.91 -11.39 8.15
CA VAL A 128 8.18 -11.26 9.41
C VAL A 128 6.78 -10.71 9.17
N PHE A 129 5.75 -11.41 9.63
CA PHE A 129 4.38 -10.90 9.65
C PHE A 129 4.09 -10.06 10.89
N GLU A 130 3.51 -8.89 10.71
CA GLU A 130 2.90 -8.10 11.78
C GLU A 130 1.40 -7.93 11.53
N TRP A 131 0.60 -8.62 12.33
CA TRP A 131 -0.85 -8.50 12.26
C TRP A 131 -1.31 -7.27 13.05
N ARG A 132 -2.10 -6.40 12.41
CA ARG A 132 -2.57 -5.14 12.98
C ARG A 132 -4.09 -5.12 13.01
N ASP A 133 -4.64 -4.74 14.16
CA ASP A 133 -6.07 -4.47 14.35
C ASP A 133 -6.36 -2.96 14.47
N LYS A 134 -5.44 -2.13 13.95
CA LYS A 134 -5.60 -0.68 14.00
C LYS A 134 -6.63 -0.25 12.97
N VAL A 135 -7.84 0.03 13.41
CA VAL A 135 -8.75 0.93 12.69
C VAL A 135 -8.10 2.32 12.68
N PHE A 136 -8.05 2.99 11.53
CA PHE A 136 -7.52 4.36 11.46
C PHE A 136 -8.46 5.32 12.21
N GLN A 137 -8.04 5.72 13.40
CA GLN A 137 -8.69 6.69 14.29
C GLN A 137 -8.70 8.16 13.79
N ALA A 138 -8.78 8.44 12.48
CA ALA A 138 -8.92 9.84 12.03
C ALA A 138 -10.38 10.33 11.99
N GLU A 139 -11.32 9.54 12.48
CA GLU A 139 -12.61 10.09 12.92
C GLU A 139 -12.51 10.79 14.28
N LEU A 140 -11.37 10.68 14.99
CA LEU A 140 -11.14 11.28 16.31
C LEU A 140 -10.03 12.33 16.34
N ASP A 141 -9.48 12.74 15.19
CA ASP A 141 -8.59 13.91 15.14
C ASP A 141 -9.38 15.15 14.67
N PRO A 142 -9.91 15.97 15.61
CA PRO A 142 -10.69 17.15 15.28
C PRO A 142 -9.87 18.25 14.56
N LYS A 143 -8.60 18.02 14.20
CA LYS A 143 -7.77 19.00 13.50
C LYS A 143 -7.65 18.78 11.99
N CYS A 144 -8.08 17.65 11.44
CA CYS A 144 -7.91 17.37 9.99
C CYS A 144 -8.94 18.02 9.06
N TRP A 145 -10.08 18.52 9.55
CA TRP A 145 -11.18 19.03 8.69
C TRP A 145 -11.09 20.53 8.37
N LYS A 146 -10.12 21.28 8.92
CA LYS A 146 -10.07 22.74 8.78
C LYS A 146 -9.54 23.28 7.44
N LEU A 147 -9.26 22.45 6.45
CA LEU A 147 -8.75 22.91 5.15
C LEU A 147 -9.67 22.62 3.95
N GLN A 148 -10.93 22.22 4.18
CA GLN A 148 -11.86 21.94 3.07
C GLN A 148 -13.24 22.63 3.19
N LEU A 149 -13.44 23.48 4.20
CA LEU A 149 -14.71 24.22 4.37
C LEU A 149 -14.62 25.72 4.06
N GLU A 150 -13.42 26.31 4.02
CA GLU A 150 -13.26 27.73 3.69
C GLU A 150 -13.22 28.00 2.18
N ASP A 151 -12.86 27.00 1.35
CA ASP A 151 -12.81 27.13 -0.12
C ASP A 151 -14.14 26.78 -0.83
N LEU A 152 -15.19 26.41 -0.09
CA LEU A 152 -16.53 26.11 -0.63
C LEU A 152 -17.60 27.15 -0.24
N MET A 153 -17.19 28.25 0.40
CA MET A 153 -18.08 29.34 0.83
C MET A 153 -17.61 30.75 0.40
N GLN A 154 -16.85 30.86 -0.68
CA GLN A 154 -16.61 32.15 -1.38
C GLN A 154 -17.13 32.11 -2.81
#